data_AF-A0A5B2Z2S0-F1
#
_entry.id   AF-A0A5B2Z2S0-F1
#
_cell.length_a   1.000
_cell.length_b   1.000
_cell.length_c   1.000
_cell.angle_alpha   90.00
_cell.angle_beta   90.00
_cell.angle_gamma   90.00
#
_symmetry.space_group_name_H-M   'P 1'
#
loop_
_entity.id
_entity.type
_entity.pdbx_description
1 polymer ?
#
loop_
_entity_poly.entity_id
_entity_poly.type
_entity_poly.pdbx_seq_one_letter_code
_entity_poly.pdbx_strand_id
1 'polypeptide(L)'
;MEFNKNLIPTTFLLAVSLLLIAGTSLNQAYSQNPSNSDPNVLKGAITSTSNNGNTTDPAWILGGVYKFTEFNSSAPVFNASFYMTKTDGTAEHIHHIYDLKLSGEPTFDSATNTTTLKGTTTVTLKDGPVSNVPTQIDLLDDSGIAIAVDGNLTNTHFGTTPIYGTQHLICVEVPELCE
;
A
#
# COMPACT_ATOMS: atom_id res chain seq x y z
N MET A 1 -18.52 -44.43 -72.42
CA MET A 1 -17.55 -43.31 -72.35
C MET A 1 -18.18 -42.28 -71.42
N GLU A 2 -17.59 -42.13 -70.23
CA GLU A 2 -17.85 -41.17 -69.13
C GLU A 2 -19.31 -41.02 -68.61
N PHE A 3 -19.69 -41.73 -67.54
CA PHE A 3 -19.75 -41.34 -66.11
C PHE A 3 -20.77 -40.21 -65.80
N ASN A 4 -21.94 -40.58 -65.26
CA ASN A 4 -22.33 -40.51 -63.83
C ASN A 4 -22.64 -39.08 -63.35
N LYS A 5 -23.54 -38.78 -62.42
CA LYS A 5 -24.62 -39.45 -61.67
C LYS A 5 -25.11 -38.34 -60.71
N ASN A 6 -26.37 -38.44 -60.29
CA ASN A 6 -26.86 -37.98 -58.97
C ASN A 6 -26.94 -36.46 -58.75
N LEU A 7 -27.70 -35.89 -57.82
CA LEU A 7 -28.90 -36.22 -57.03
C LEU A 7 -29.05 -34.95 -56.15
N ILE A 8 -30.23 -34.31 -56.19
CA ILE A 8 -30.98 -33.53 -55.15
C ILE A 8 -30.14 -33.10 -53.89
N PRO A 9 -30.15 -31.83 -53.37
CA PRO A 9 -31.31 -31.36 -52.57
C PRO A 9 -31.53 -29.85 -52.26
N THR A 10 -32.73 -29.60 -51.70
CA THR A 10 -33.24 -28.51 -50.84
C THR A 10 -32.30 -27.40 -50.36
N THR A 11 -32.72 -26.15 -50.51
CA THR A 11 -32.17 -24.98 -49.80
C THR A 11 -32.99 -24.65 -48.55
N PHE A 12 -32.43 -24.95 -47.38
CA PHE A 12 -32.80 -24.41 -46.07
C PHE A 12 -32.33 -22.95 -45.96
N LEU A 13 -33.20 -22.04 -45.56
CA LEU A 13 -32.83 -20.66 -45.18
C LEU A 13 -32.33 -20.67 -43.72
N LEU A 14 -31.01 -20.55 -43.54
CA LEU A 14 -30.36 -20.28 -42.26
C LEU A 14 -30.03 -18.78 -42.19
N ALA A 15 -30.78 -18.04 -41.37
CA ALA A 15 -30.42 -16.68 -41.00
C ALA A 15 -29.29 -16.74 -39.98
N VAL A 16 -28.05 -16.51 -40.42
CA VAL A 16 -26.91 -16.29 -39.53
C VAL A 16 -26.91 -14.82 -39.13
N SER A 17 -27.39 -14.52 -37.94
CA SER A 17 -27.17 -13.22 -37.30
C SER A 17 -25.71 -13.11 -36.88
N LEU A 18 -24.90 -12.37 -37.65
CA LEU A 18 -23.58 -11.90 -37.23
C LEU A 18 -23.77 -10.94 -36.05
N LEU A 19 -23.53 -11.42 -34.84
CA LEU A 19 -23.25 -10.55 -33.70
C LEU A 19 -21.82 -10.01 -33.87
N LEU A 20 -21.73 -8.77 -34.34
CA LEU A 20 -20.53 -7.95 -34.19
C LEU A 20 -20.31 -7.74 -32.69
N ILE A 21 -19.47 -8.58 -32.07
CA ILE A 21 -18.91 -8.27 -30.77
C ILE A 21 -17.94 -7.12 -31.05
N ALA A 22 -18.44 -5.88 -30.94
CA ALA A 22 -17.59 -4.72 -30.84
C ALA A 22 -16.61 -5.02 -29.71
N GLY A 23 -15.33 -5.12 -30.05
CA GLY A 23 -14.26 -5.30 -29.07
C GLY A 23 -14.32 -4.12 -28.11
N THR A 24 -14.96 -4.32 -26.97
CA THR A 24 -14.72 -3.48 -25.82
C THR A 24 -13.29 -3.77 -25.44
N SER A 25 -12.39 -2.84 -25.77
CA SER A 25 -11.14 -2.70 -25.04
C SER A 25 -11.52 -2.76 -23.57
N LEU A 26 -11.15 -3.84 -22.88
CA LEU A 26 -11.08 -3.82 -21.43
C LEU A 26 -10.03 -2.76 -21.16
N ASN A 27 -10.49 -1.53 -20.88
CA ASN A 27 -9.68 -0.56 -20.18
C ASN A 27 -9.26 -1.30 -18.93
N GLN A 28 -7.99 -1.71 -18.90
CA GLN A 28 -7.33 -2.11 -17.69
C GLN A 28 -7.30 -0.82 -16.87
N ALA A 29 -8.39 -0.56 -16.15
CA ALA A 29 -8.46 0.50 -15.19
C ALA A 29 -7.51 0.08 -14.07
N TYR A 30 -6.24 0.48 -14.20
CA TYR A 30 -5.46 0.73 -13.01
C TYR A 30 -6.31 1.71 -12.22
N SER A 31 -6.86 1.25 -11.09
CA SER A 31 -7.53 2.11 -10.13
C SER A 31 -6.51 3.16 -9.73
N GLN A 32 -6.53 4.33 -10.36
CA GLN A 32 -5.82 5.49 -9.86
C GLN A 32 -6.35 5.69 -8.45
N ASN A 33 -5.51 5.37 -7.47
CA ASN A 33 -5.86 5.49 -6.07
C ASN A 33 -6.26 6.95 -5.83
N PRO A 34 -7.55 7.25 -5.56
CA PRO A 34 -8.02 8.63 -5.53
C PRO A 34 -7.38 9.44 -4.39
N SER A 35 -6.82 8.76 -3.39
CA SER A 35 -5.97 9.39 -2.38
C SER A 35 -4.71 10.02 -2.97
N ASN A 36 -4.17 9.49 -4.08
CA ASN A 36 -2.85 9.78 -4.63
C ASN A 36 -2.94 10.23 -6.10
N SER A 37 -3.63 11.35 -6.34
CA SER A 37 -3.80 11.93 -7.69
C SER A 37 -2.55 12.65 -8.23
N ASP A 38 -1.64 13.08 -7.34
CA ASP A 38 -0.32 13.60 -7.71
C ASP A 38 0.69 12.44 -7.71
N PRO A 39 1.33 12.11 -8.84
CA PRO A 39 2.28 11.00 -8.91
C PRO A 39 3.51 11.18 -8.02
N ASN A 40 3.80 12.39 -7.53
CA ASN A 40 4.92 12.66 -6.61
C ASN A 40 4.51 12.64 -5.14
N VAL A 41 3.25 12.34 -4.83
CA VAL A 41 2.73 12.24 -3.47
C VAL A 41 2.12 10.85 -3.28
N LEU A 42 2.61 10.15 -2.26
CA LEU A 42 2.00 8.90 -1.80
C LEU A 42 1.61 9.07 -0.33
N LYS A 43 0.32 9.05 -0.02
CA LYS A 43 -0.23 9.16 1.33
C LYS A 43 -1.25 8.08 1.58
N GLY A 44 -1.49 7.81 2.85
CA GLY A 44 -2.42 6.79 3.27
C GLY A 44 -2.62 6.75 4.77
N ALA A 45 -3.43 5.80 5.21
CA ALA A 45 -3.74 5.59 6.62
C ALA A 45 -2.78 4.58 7.26
N ILE A 46 -2.46 4.78 8.53
CA ILE A 46 -1.87 3.77 9.40
C ILE A 46 -3.01 3.12 10.19
N THR A 47 -3.11 1.80 10.06
CA THR A 47 -4.10 0.97 10.77
C THR A 47 -3.43 -0.35 11.10
N SER A 48 -2.90 -0.46 12.31
CA SER A 48 -2.10 -1.62 12.71
C SER A 48 -2.38 -2.01 14.16
N THR A 49 -1.86 -3.16 14.55
CA THR A 49 -1.57 -3.46 15.95
C THR A 49 -0.06 -3.60 16.13
N SER A 50 0.41 -3.47 17.37
CA SER A 50 1.78 -3.83 17.74
C SER A 50 1.80 -4.56 19.09
N ASN A 51 2.90 -5.27 19.33
CA ASN A 51 3.16 -6.02 20.55
C ASN A 51 4.16 -5.28 21.47
N ASN A 52 4.42 -5.83 22.66
CA ASN A 52 5.36 -5.24 23.63
C ASN A 52 6.84 -5.60 23.38
N GLY A 53 7.19 -6.07 22.18
CA GLY A 53 8.56 -6.43 21.80
C GLY A 53 9.04 -7.80 22.30
N ASN A 54 8.38 -8.36 23.31
CA ASN A 54 8.68 -9.66 23.92
C ASN A 54 7.58 -10.72 23.70
N THR A 55 6.48 -10.35 23.06
CA THR A 55 5.35 -11.22 22.74
C THR A 55 4.97 -11.07 21.26
N THR A 56 4.15 -11.98 20.75
CA THR A 56 3.47 -11.82 19.46
C THR A 56 2.06 -11.23 19.61
N ASP A 57 1.51 -11.24 20.81
CA ASP A 57 0.14 -10.79 21.07
C ASP A 57 0.01 -9.27 20.94
N PRO A 58 -1.06 -8.78 20.28
CA PRO A 58 -1.37 -7.36 20.23
C PRO A 58 -1.53 -6.75 21.62
N ALA A 59 -0.75 -5.71 21.90
CA ALA A 59 -0.85 -4.90 23.12
C ALA A 59 -1.29 -3.46 22.82
N TRP A 60 -1.11 -3.00 21.57
CA TRP A 60 -1.42 -1.66 21.13
C TRP A 60 -2.15 -1.64 19.80
N ILE A 61 -3.02 -0.65 19.63
CA ILE A 61 -3.72 -0.27 18.41
C ILE A 61 -3.02 0.99 17.88
N LEU A 62 -2.66 0.98 16.60
CA LEU A 62 -2.00 2.09 15.93
C LEU A 62 -2.94 2.66 14.88
N GLY A 63 -3.19 3.97 14.95
CA GLY A 63 -4.11 4.68 14.06
C GLY A 63 -3.54 6.03 13.65
N GLY A 64 -3.45 6.32 12.36
CA GLY A 64 -2.86 7.58 11.90
C GLY A 64 -2.76 7.70 10.39
N VAL A 65 -1.78 8.49 9.94
CA VAL A 65 -1.53 8.74 8.52
C VAL A 65 -0.04 8.79 8.22
N TYR A 66 0.31 8.55 6.96
CA TYR A 66 1.63 8.84 6.44
C TYR A 66 1.54 9.59 5.11
N LYS A 67 2.66 10.22 4.74
CA LYS A 67 2.81 10.95 3.49
C LYS A 67 4.27 10.93 3.05
N PHE A 68 4.48 10.50 1.82
CA PHE A 68 5.63 10.82 1.01
C PHE A 68 5.36 12.06 0.16
N THR A 69 6.35 12.94 0.06
CA THR A 69 6.45 13.95 -1.00
C THR A 69 7.75 13.75 -1.75
N GLU A 70 7.79 14.22 -3.00
CA GLU A 70 8.94 14.00 -3.88
C GLU A 70 9.22 12.50 -4.05
N PHE A 71 8.14 11.70 -4.11
CA PHE A 71 8.19 10.25 -4.03
C PHE A 71 9.07 9.60 -5.12
N ASN A 72 9.07 10.18 -6.33
CA ASN A 72 9.87 9.69 -7.46
C ASN A 72 11.29 10.30 -7.52
N SER A 73 11.72 11.02 -6.49
CA SER A 73 13.06 11.60 -6.41
C SER A 73 14.05 10.63 -5.75
N SER A 74 15.35 10.94 -5.84
CA SER A 74 16.39 10.22 -5.10
C SER A 74 16.40 10.52 -3.59
N ALA A 75 15.57 11.46 -3.13
CA ALA A 75 15.51 11.91 -1.74
C ALA A 75 14.05 12.14 -1.30
N PRO A 76 13.20 11.10 -1.32
CA PRO A 76 11.80 11.24 -0.97
C PRO A 76 11.65 11.64 0.50
N VAL A 77 10.74 12.57 0.77
CA VAL A 77 10.46 13.05 2.12
C VAL A 77 9.32 12.23 2.70
N PHE A 78 9.60 11.44 3.72
CA PHE A 78 8.61 10.63 4.45
C PHE A 78 8.23 11.27 5.77
N ASN A 79 6.93 11.33 6.05
CA ASN A 79 6.39 11.69 7.36
C ASN A 79 5.23 10.75 7.71
N ALA A 80 5.23 10.21 8.92
CA ALA A 80 4.09 9.50 9.50
C ALA A 80 3.76 10.07 10.87
N SER A 81 2.48 10.06 11.22
CA SER A 81 1.98 10.44 12.54
C SER A 81 0.85 9.53 12.92
N PHE A 82 0.93 8.90 14.09
CA PHE A 82 -0.07 7.94 14.54
C PHE A 82 -0.19 7.92 16.05
N TYR A 83 -1.42 7.68 16.51
CA TYR A 83 -1.70 7.31 17.88
C TYR A 83 -1.30 5.86 18.11
N MET A 84 -0.85 5.60 19.34
CA MET A 84 -0.59 4.27 19.86
C MET A 84 -1.36 4.15 21.16
N THR A 85 -2.45 3.39 21.12
CA THR A 85 -3.42 3.25 22.21
C THR A 85 -3.39 1.81 22.70
N LYS A 86 -3.32 1.57 24.01
CA LYS A 86 -3.40 0.19 24.53
C LYS A 86 -4.70 -0.47 24.09
N THR A 87 -4.67 -1.77 23.87
CA THR A 87 -5.87 -2.54 23.47
C THR A 87 -6.99 -2.50 24.52
N ASP A 88 -6.69 -2.16 25.77
CA ASP A 88 -7.66 -1.93 26.86
C ASP A 88 -8.09 -0.45 27.02
N GLY A 89 -7.55 0.46 26.20
CA GLY A 89 -7.85 1.89 26.23
C GLY A 89 -7.24 2.67 27.41
N THR A 90 -6.42 2.05 28.26
CA THR A 90 -5.93 2.69 29.50
C THR A 90 -4.77 3.66 29.30
N ALA A 91 -4.13 3.64 28.14
CA ALA A 91 -3.04 4.55 27.80
C ALA A 91 -3.05 4.87 26.30
N GLU A 92 -2.68 6.10 25.98
CA GLU A 92 -2.55 6.62 24.61
C GLU A 92 -1.43 7.64 24.56
N HIS A 93 -0.67 7.61 23.47
CA HIS A 93 0.24 8.69 23.10
C HIS A 93 0.43 8.73 21.59
N ILE A 94 0.98 9.84 21.08
CA ILE A 94 1.23 10.06 19.66
C ILE A 94 2.72 9.87 19.32
N HIS A 95 2.98 9.33 18.14
CA HIS A 95 4.31 9.19 17.58
C HIS A 95 4.42 9.81 16.19
N HIS A 96 5.62 10.26 15.87
CA HIS A 96 5.99 10.73 14.55
C HIS A 96 7.22 9.96 14.05
N ILE A 97 7.23 9.64 12.75
CA ILE A 97 8.38 9.09 12.04
C ILE A 97 8.66 10.02 10.86
N TYR A 98 9.86 10.58 10.79
CA TYR A 98 10.21 11.59 9.79
C TYR A 98 11.72 11.59 9.49
N ASP A 99 12.20 12.54 8.67
CA ASP A 99 13.61 12.66 8.27
C ASP A 99 14.19 11.37 7.64
N LEU A 100 13.45 10.72 6.75
CA LEU A 100 13.95 9.55 6.03
C LEU A 100 15.21 9.89 5.22
N LYS A 101 16.27 9.12 5.45
CA LYS A 101 17.53 9.14 4.69
C LYS A 101 17.76 7.76 4.09
N LEU A 102 17.59 7.64 2.78
CA LEU A 102 17.79 6.37 2.09
C LEU A 102 19.26 5.92 2.20
N SER A 103 19.46 4.62 2.45
CA SER A 103 20.79 3.99 2.46
C SER A 103 21.20 3.46 1.08
N GLY A 104 20.34 3.60 0.08
CA GLY A 104 20.53 3.16 -1.30
C GLY A 104 19.25 3.35 -2.12
N GLU A 105 19.29 2.92 -3.38
CA GLU A 105 18.12 2.97 -4.26
C GLU A 105 17.02 2.00 -3.78
N PRO A 106 15.73 2.35 -3.94
CA PRO A 106 14.62 1.43 -3.73
C PRO A 106 14.79 0.15 -4.55
N THR A 107 14.42 -1.00 -3.97
CA THR A 107 14.51 -2.30 -4.64
C THR A 107 13.12 -2.87 -4.88
N PHE A 108 12.87 -3.36 -6.10
CA PHE A 108 11.60 -4.00 -6.46
C PHE A 108 11.74 -5.53 -6.49
N ASP A 109 10.84 -6.22 -5.79
CA ASP A 109 10.68 -7.67 -5.84
C ASP A 109 9.43 -8.03 -6.66
N SER A 110 9.66 -8.60 -7.85
CA SER A 110 8.59 -9.00 -8.76
C SER A 110 7.79 -10.22 -8.30
N ALA A 111 8.31 -11.03 -7.37
CA ALA A 111 7.59 -12.20 -6.86
C ALA A 111 6.49 -11.82 -5.87
N THR A 112 6.70 -10.72 -5.13
CA THR A 112 5.80 -10.20 -4.10
C THR A 112 5.15 -8.88 -4.49
N ASN A 113 5.49 -8.34 -5.67
CA ASN A 113 5.09 -7.01 -6.13
C ASN A 113 5.36 -5.92 -5.09
N THR A 114 6.51 -5.99 -4.43
CA THR A 114 6.87 -5.12 -3.31
C THR A 114 8.02 -4.19 -3.69
N THR A 115 7.87 -2.90 -3.40
CA THR A 115 8.98 -1.95 -3.46
C THR A 115 9.49 -1.67 -2.05
N THR A 116 10.76 -1.96 -1.80
CA THR A 116 11.40 -1.79 -0.50
C THR A 116 12.30 -0.56 -0.50
N LEU A 117 12.05 0.35 0.45
CA LEU A 117 12.89 1.50 0.76
C LEU A 117 13.61 1.23 2.09
N LYS A 118 14.93 1.34 2.10
CA LYS A 118 15.77 1.17 3.30
C LYS A 118 16.51 2.45 3.61
N GLY A 119 16.60 2.77 4.89
CA GLY A 119 17.27 3.97 5.33
C GLY A 119 17.26 4.13 6.83
N THR A 120 17.39 5.38 7.27
CA THR A 120 17.20 5.76 8.66
C THR A 120 16.16 6.86 8.79
N THR A 121 15.48 6.92 9.93
CA THR A 121 14.49 7.95 10.25
C THR A 121 14.76 8.55 11.64
N THR A 122 14.09 9.65 11.95
CA THR A 122 13.88 10.12 13.32
C THR A 122 12.51 9.65 13.79
N VAL A 123 12.45 9.07 14.99
CA VAL A 123 11.20 8.60 15.63
C VAL A 123 11.01 9.30 16.98
N THR A 124 9.80 9.77 17.28
CA THR A 124 9.53 10.36 18.61
C THR A 124 9.25 9.27 19.63
N LEU A 125 9.88 9.35 20.80
CA LEU A 125 9.58 8.51 21.97
C LEU A 125 9.19 9.40 23.17
N LYS A 126 8.81 8.76 24.29
CA LYS A 126 8.45 9.46 25.54
C LYS A 126 9.56 10.41 26.01
N ASP A 127 10.81 9.99 25.90
CA ASP A 127 11.98 10.75 26.39
C ASP A 127 12.56 11.70 25.33
N GLY A 128 11.87 11.83 24.18
CA GLY A 128 12.24 12.70 23.08
C GLY A 128 12.49 11.95 21.76
N PRO A 129 12.80 12.68 20.68
CA PRO A 129 13.12 12.09 19.39
C PRO A 129 14.45 11.33 19.41
N VAL A 130 14.48 10.17 18.74
CA VAL A 130 15.69 9.38 18.48
C VAL A 130 15.94 9.40 16.99
N SER A 131 17.10 9.93 16.59
CA SER A 131 17.50 10.03 15.18
C SER A 131 18.31 8.82 14.71
N ASN A 132 18.40 8.67 13.39
CA ASN A 132 19.16 7.61 12.71
C ASN A 132 18.70 6.19 13.05
N VAL A 133 17.41 6.00 13.33
CA VAL A 133 16.83 4.67 13.58
C VAL A 133 16.69 3.93 12.26
N PRO A 134 17.33 2.74 12.08
CA PRO A 134 17.15 1.95 10.89
C PRO A 134 15.67 1.66 10.64
N THR A 135 15.22 1.94 9.43
CA THR A 135 13.82 1.81 9.03
C THR A 135 13.75 1.18 7.65
N GLN A 136 12.86 0.20 7.51
CA GLN A 136 12.47 -0.38 6.23
C GLN A 136 11.00 -0.04 5.98
N ILE A 137 10.71 0.49 4.79
CA ILE A 137 9.36 0.78 4.33
C ILE A 137 9.11 -0.07 3.09
N ASP A 138 8.13 -0.96 3.18
CA ASP A 138 7.70 -1.80 2.08
C ASP A 138 6.37 -1.29 1.55
N LEU A 139 6.32 -0.97 0.26
CA LEU A 139 5.09 -0.69 -0.47
C LEU A 139 4.60 -2.00 -1.05
N LEU A 140 3.48 -2.47 -0.52
CA LEU A 140 2.92 -3.79 -0.79
C LEU A 140 1.89 -3.66 -1.91
N ASP A 141 2.32 -3.99 -3.13
CA ASP A 141 1.53 -3.73 -4.33
C ASP A 141 1.10 -2.23 -4.37
N ASP A 142 -0.04 -1.94 -4.99
CA ASP A 142 -0.60 -0.59 -5.10
C ASP A 142 -1.51 -0.21 -3.92
N SER A 143 -1.55 -0.99 -2.84
CA SER A 143 -2.61 -0.88 -1.81
C SER A 143 -2.13 -0.85 -0.36
N GLY A 144 -0.99 -1.46 -0.05
CA GLY A 144 -0.50 -1.60 1.33
C GLY A 144 0.82 -0.89 1.58
N ILE A 145 1.09 -0.65 2.86
CA ILE A 145 2.41 -0.24 3.35
C ILE A 145 2.75 -1.02 4.63
N ALA A 146 4.02 -1.37 4.79
CA ALA A 146 4.56 -1.90 6.04
C ALA A 146 5.81 -1.10 6.43
N ILE A 147 5.89 -0.66 7.67
CA ILE A 147 7.00 0.13 8.20
C ILE A 147 7.62 -0.66 9.35
N ALA A 148 8.82 -1.20 9.13
CA ALA A 148 9.61 -1.83 10.18
C ALA A 148 10.60 -0.81 10.76
N VAL A 149 10.49 -0.57 12.07
CA VAL A 149 11.38 0.30 12.85
C VAL A 149 12.28 -0.58 13.69
N ASP A 150 13.60 -0.38 13.61
CA ASP A 150 14.55 -1.20 14.37
C ASP A 150 14.39 -1.02 15.88
N GLY A 151 14.36 -2.16 16.58
CA GLY A 151 14.12 -2.23 18.01
C GLY A 151 15.31 -1.85 18.88
N ASN A 152 16.54 -1.84 18.36
CA ASN A 152 17.75 -1.65 19.17
C ASN A 152 17.87 -0.22 19.69
N LEU A 153 17.56 0.78 18.86
CA LEU A 153 17.59 2.20 19.25
C LEU A 153 16.27 2.68 19.87
N THR A 154 15.20 1.90 19.72
CA THR A 154 13.87 2.25 20.24
C THR A 154 13.47 1.40 21.45
N ASN A 155 14.34 0.52 21.95
CA ASN A 155 14.04 -0.46 22.99
C ASN A 155 12.78 -1.29 22.69
N THR A 156 12.59 -1.67 21.41
CA THR A 156 11.41 -2.40 20.92
C THR A 156 10.07 -1.71 21.21
N HIS A 157 10.08 -0.38 21.37
CA HIS A 157 8.88 0.40 21.74
C HIS A 157 7.71 0.22 20.78
N PHE A 158 7.99 -0.01 19.48
CA PHE A 158 6.98 -0.24 18.45
C PHE A 158 6.65 -1.73 18.22
N GLY A 159 7.19 -2.62 19.06
CA GLY A 159 7.05 -4.07 18.92
C GLY A 159 8.06 -4.71 17.96
N THR A 160 7.85 -5.99 17.66
CA THR A 160 8.69 -6.80 16.75
C THR A 160 8.10 -7.02 15.36
N THR A 161 6.88 -6.55 15.13
CA THR A 161 6.17 -6.66 13.84
C THR A 161 6.14 -5.31 13.13
N PRO A 162 6.09 -5.27 11.79
CA PRO A 162 5.92 -4.02 11.06
C PRO A 162 4.62 -3.29 11.45
N ILE A 163 4.65 -1.96 11.36
CA ILE A 163 3.47 -1.10 11.43
C ILE A 163 2.82 -1.11 10.04
N TYR A 164 1.59 -1.60 9.95
CA TYR A 164 0.86 -1.67 8.69
C TYR A 164 -0.04 -0.47 8.45
N GLY A 165 -0.32 -0.24 7.17
CA GLY A 165 -1.26 0.77 6.71
C GLY A 165 -1.78 0.46 5.32
N THR A 166 -2.62 1.37 4.81
CA THR A 166 -3.12 1.32 3.44
C THR A 166 -2.61 2.54 2.69
N GLN A 167 -2.48 2.43 1.36
CA GLN A 167 -2.22 3.57 0.49
C GLN A 167 -3.48 4.43 0.29
N HIS A 168 -4.53 4.22 1.08
CA HIS A 168 -5.83 4.88 0.97
C HIS A 168 -6.10 5.75 2.19
N LEU A 169 -6.73 6.89 1.97
CA LEU A 169 -7.16 7.81 3.00
C LEU A 169 -8.61 8.19 2.76
N ILE A 170 -9.53 7.51 3.46
CA ILE A 170 -10.98 7.59 3.19
C ILE A 170 -11.50 9.03 3.20
N CYS A 171 -10.98 9.89 4.08
CA CYS A 171 -11.38 11.30 4.18
C CYS A 171 -10.93 12.15 2.98
N VAL A 172 -10.02 11.67 2.13
CA VAL A 172 -9.65 12.32 0.87
C VAL A 172 -10.51 11.78 -0.27
N GLU A 173 -10.82 10.49 -0.24
CA GLU A 173 -11.59 9.81 -1.29
C GLU A 173 -13.08 10.12 -1.18
N VAL A 174 -13.58 10.22 0.07
CA VAL A 174 -14.96 10.52 0.43
C VAL A 174 -14.95 11.56 1.56
N PRO A 175 -14.71 12.85 1.24
CA PRO A 175 -14.61 13.92 2.24
C PRO A 175 -15.83 14.00 3.17
N GLU A 176 -17.02 13.71 2.66
CA GLU A 176 -18.30 13.72 3.37
C GLU A 176 -18.35 12.82 4.63
N LEU A 177 -17.45 11.84 4.76
CA LEU A 177 -17.35 11.00 5.95
C LEU A 177 -16.58 11.65 7.11
N CYS A 178 -15.88 12.76 6.85
CA CYS A 178 -14.95 13.40 7.78
C CYS A 178 -15.14 14.92 7.93
N GLU A 179 -16.19 15.47 7.31
CA GLU A 179 -16.62 16.89 7.41
C GLU A 179 -17.44 17.18 8.67
#